data_AF-A0A8S1N8H5-F1
#
_entry.id   AF-A0A8S1N8H5-F1
#
_cell.length_a   1.000
_cell.length_b   1.000
_cell.length_c   1.000
_cell.angle_alpha   90.00
_cell.angle_beta   90.00
_cell.angle_gamma   90.00
#
_symmetry.space_group_name_H-M   'P 1'
#
loop_
_entity.id
_entity.type
_entity.pdbx_description
1 polymer ?
#
loop_
_entity_poly.entity_id
_entity_poly.type
_entity_poly.pdbx_seq_one_letter_code
_entity_poly.pdbx_strand_id
1 'polypeptide(L)'
;MGILIQIFQRSTIIFVNLILYYQDVDRWGFTFQIYAYQSRLMAWDRQLQQLLKNNQQSKEPVLVFTERSIESARELFFKLCYNDGNISQIEYEIYEEFYQWLMNHYPQYLIDCVIYVNTPPEICLERLIKRGRSEEVSVPLDYLKKLHQRHEDWLSQKSNRFQTIKIDATLNYVQDQKIKENVRQLLVLEIQRLQKLLN
;
A
#
# COMPACT_ATOMS: atom_id res chain seq x y z
N MET A 1 13.20 3.98 7.08
CA MET A 1 12.04 3.09 6.80
C MET A 1 11.05 3.93 5.99
N GLY A 2 10.69 3.50 4.77
CA GLY A 2 9.95 4.29 3.77
C GLY A 2 10.89 4.80 2.67
N ILE A 3 10.95 4.25 1.45
CA ILE A 3 10.03 3.39 0.68
C ILE A 3 10.02 1.93 1.16
N LEU A 4 8.89 1.45 1.67
CA LEU A 4 8.62 0.01 1.76
C LEU A 4 7.86 -0.43 0.51
N ILE A 5 8.63 -0.94 -0.46
CA ILE A 5 8.21 -2.12 -1.21
C ILE A 5 8.61 -3.24 -0.26
N GLN A 6 7.69 -4.04 0.28
CA GLN A 6 8.06 -5.26 0.98
C GLN A 6 7.65 -6.46 0.13
N ILE A 7 8.62 -7.35 0.00
CA ILE A 7 8.64 -8.55 -0.83
C ILE A 7 7.76 -9.61 -0.17
N PHE A 8 6.94 -10.29 -0.98
CA PHE A 8 6.06 -11.38 -0.60
C PHE A 8 6.83 -12.53 0.09
N GLN A 9 6.31 -13.01 1.22
CA GLN A 9 6.77 -14.24 1.84
C GLN A 9 6.53 -15.42 0.89
N ARG A 10 7.58 -16.25 0.73
CA ARG A 10 7.59 -17.46 -0.09
C ARG A 10 6.41 -18.38 0.27
N SER A 11 5.54 -18.61 -0.70
CA SER A 11 4.69 -19.79 -0.80
C SER A 11 4.48 -20.10 -2.28
N THR A 12 5.35 -20.97 -2.80
CA THR A 12 5.18 -21.93 -3.89
C THR A 12 4.28 -21.54 -5.08
N ILE A 13 4.96 -21.28 -6.22
CA ILE A 13 4.51 -21.31 -7.64
C ILE A 13 3.55 -20.19 -8.08
N ILE A 14 4.09 -18.99 -8.35
CA ILE A 14 3.72 -18.12 -9.49
C ILE A 14 5.02 -17.43 -9.97
N PHE A 15 5.33 -17.51 -11.27
CA PHE A 15 6.62 -17.13 -11.89
C PHE A 15 6.84 -15.61 -12.07
N VAL A 16 5.87 -14.77 -11.71
CA VAL A 16 5.93 -13.32 -11.95
C VAL A 16 6.58 -12.64 -10.76
N ASN A 17 7.88 -12.41 -10.86
CA ASN A 17 8.64 -11.69 -9.85
C ASN A 17 8.82 -10.23 -10.25
N LEU A 18 9.30 -9.43 -9.30
CA LEU A 18 9.56 -8.01 -9.48
C LEU A 18 10.63 -7.74 -10.56
N ILE A 19 11.51 -8.70 -10.82
CA ILE A 19 12.54 -8.60 -11.87
C ILE A 19 11.89 -8.57 -13.25
N LEU A 20 11.00 -9.51 -13.55
CA LEU A 20 10.30 -9.55 -14.84
C LEU A 20 9.50 -8.27 -15.08
N TYR A 21 8.83 -7.76 -14.04
CA TYR A 21 8.13 -6.49 -14.10
C TYR A 21 9.04 -5.33 -14.51
N TYR A 22 10.19 -5.14 -13.84
CA TYR A 22 11.09 -4.04 -14.17
C TYR A 22 11.88 -4.24 -15.47
N GLN A 23 11.98 -5.47 -15.98
CA GLN A 23 12.63 -5.76 -17.26
C GLN A 23 11.76 -5.42 -18.46
N ASP A 24 10.45 -5.69 -18.37
CA ASP A 24 9.49 -5.45 -19.44
C ASP A 24 8.11 -5.13 -18.84
N VAL A 25 7.92 -3.85 -18.51
CA VAL A 25 6.69 -3.36 -17.87
C VAL A 25 5.51 -3.46 -18.84
N ASP A 26 5.73 -3.36 -20.16
CA ASP A 26 4.66 -3.47 -21.15
C ASP A 26 4.10 -4.90 -21.20
N ARG A 27 4.96 -5.92 -21.13
CA ARG A 27 4.52 -7.32 -21.12
C ARG A 27 4.01 -7.78 -19.76
N TRP A 28 4.66 -7.36 -18.68
CA TRP A 28 4.43 -7.91 -17.34
C TRP A 28 3.66 -6.98 -16.42
N GLY A 29 3.37 -5.74 -16.83
CA GLY A 29 2.69 -4.72 -16.04
C GLY A 29 1.36 -5.24 -15.50
N PHE A 30 0.43 -5.59 -16.39
CA PHE A 30 -0.88 -6.12 -15.98
C PHE A 30 -0.75 -7.39 -15.13
N THR A 31 0.09 -8.34 -15.54
CA THR A 31 0.24 -9.63 -14.85
C THR A 31 0.79 -9.44 -13.43
N PHE A 32 1.79 -8.58 -13.26
CA PHE A 32 2.36 -8.26 -11.96
C PHE A 32 1.35 -7.54 -11.06
N GLN A 33 0.59 -6.57 -11.58
CA GLN A 33 -0.41 -5.86 -10.78
C GLN A 33 -1.53 -6.79 -10.31
N ILE A 34 -2.01 -7.71 -11.15
CA ILE A 34 -3.01 -8.72 -10.76
C ILE A 34 -2.43 -9.66 -9.70
N TYR A 35 -1.19 -10.15 -9.88
CA TYR A 35 -0.54 -10.99 -8.88
C TYR A 35 -0.38 -10.27 -7.54
N ALA A 36 0.11 -9.03 -7.55
CA ALA A 36 0.31 -8.21 -6.36
C ALA A 36 -1.03 -7.87 -5.66
N TYR A 37 -2.11 -7.73 -6.43
CA TYR A 37 -3.47 -7.57 -5.90
C TYR A 37 -3.94 -8.84 -5.21
N GLN A 38 -3.90 -9.98 -5.90
CA GLN A 38 -4.42 -11.26 -5.41
C GLN A 38 -3.70 -11.70 -4.14
N SER A 39 -2.38 -11.63 -4.14
CA SER A 39 -1.55 -12.00 -3.00
C SER A 39 -1.80 -11.10 -1.78
N ARG A 40 -2.04 -9.80 -1.97
CA ARG A 40 -2.45 -8.89 -0.89
C ARG A 40 -3.83 -9.22 -0.35
N LEU A 41 -4.79 -9.52 -1.22
CA LEU A 41 -6.14 -9.91 -0.82
C LEU A 41 -6.11 -11.19 0.01
N MET A 42 -5.36 -12.21 -0.44
CA MET A 42 -5.20 -13.47 0.29
C MET A 42 -4.51 -13.30 1.64
N ALA A 43 -3.50 -12.43 1.72
CA ALA A 43 -2.81 -12.14 2.98
C ALA A 43 -3.75 -11.46 3.97
N TRP A 44 -4.52 -10.47 3.50
CA TRP A 44 -5.51 -9.77 4.32
C TRP A 44 -6.62 -10.70 4.79
N ASP A 45 -7.22 -11.48 3.89
CA ASP A 45 -8.26 -12.43 4.25
C ASP A 45 -7.77 -13.42 5.32
N ARG A 46 -6.58 -14.00 5.13
CA ARG A 46 -6.00 -14.92 6.12
C ARG A 46 -5.81 -14.26 7.49
N GLN A 47 -5.31 -13.02 7.52
CA GLN A 47 -5.14 -12.27 8.76
C GLN A 47 -6.47 -11.98 9.44
N LEU A 48 -7.49 -11.57 8.67
CA LEU A 48 -8.82 -11.29 9.18
C LEU A 48 -9.47 -12.56 9.77
N GLN A 49 -9.39 -13.69 9.06
CA GLN A 49 -9.94 -14.96 9.56
C GLN A 49 -9.28 -15.41 10.87
N GLN A 50 -7.96 -15.20 11.03
CA GLN A 50 -7.26 -15.49 12.27
C GLN A 50 -7.72 -14.57 13.42
N LEU A 51 -7.86 -13.28 13.15
CA LEU A 51 -8.31 -12.31 14.14
C LEU A 51 -9.75 -12.56 14.58
N LEU A 52 -10.65 -12.88 13.64
CA LEU A 52 -12.04 -13.21 13.95
C LEU A 52 -12.14 -14.48 14.80
N LYS A 53 -11.32 -15.50 14.52
CA LYS A 53 -11.25 -16.73 15.35
C LYS A 53 -10.74 -16.44 16.77
N ASN A 54 -9.72 -15.60 16.90
CA ASN A 54 -9.14 -15.29 18.21
C ASN A 54 -10.01 -14.33 19.04
N ASN A 55 -10.84 -13.49 18.39
CA ASN A 55 -11.71 -12.52 19.06
C ASN A 55 -13.17 -12.99 19.19
N GLN A 56 -13.48 -14.28 18.99
CA GLN A 56 -14.87 -14.80 19.08
C GLN A 56 -15.57 -14.49 20.41
N GLN A 57 -14.82 -14.29 21.50
CA GLN A 57 -15.36 -14.00 22.82
C GLN A 57 -15.29 -12.51 23.22
N SER A 58 -14.59 -11.68 22.44
CA SER A 58 -14.44 -10.25 22.71
C SER A 58 -15.42 -9.46 21.85
N LYS A 59 -16.11 -8.49 22.47
CA LYS A 59 -16.92 -7.50 21.73
C LYS A 59 -16.14 -6.25 21.34
N GLU A 60 -14.85 -6.20 21.67
CA GLU A 60 -14.01 -5.04 21.38
C GLU A 60 -13.68 -4.95 19.88
N PRO A 61 -13.69 -3.73 19.30
CA PRO A 61 -13.31 -3.53 17.91
C PRO A 61 -11.85 -3.96 17.67
N VAL A 62 -11.63 -4.74 16.62
CA VAL A 62 -10.31 -5.24 16.24
C VAL A 62 -9.68 -4.29 15.23
N LEU A 63 -8.53 -3.72 15.59
CA LEU A 63 -7.77 -2.88 14.68
C LEU A 63 -6.75 -3.71 13.89
N VAL A 64 -6.76 -3.59 12.56
CA VAL A 64 -5.85 -4.30 11.66
C VAL A 64 -4.95 -3.31 10.94
N PHE A 65 -3.64 -3.48 11.11
CA PHE A 65 -2.64 -2.72 10.35
C PHE A 65 -2.12 -3.56 9.20
N THR A 66 -2.10 -2.97 8.02
CA THR A 66 -1.57 -3.59 6.80
C THR A 66 -0.56 -2.67 6.14
N GLU A 67 0.48 -3.27 5.57
CA GLU A 67 1.39 -2.55 4.69
C GLU A 67 0.73 -2.42 3.31
N ARG A 68 0.22 -1.21 3.04
CA ARG A 68 -0.63 -0.90 1.88
C ARG A 68 -1.98 -1.61 1.90
N SER A 69 -2.85 -1.22 0.99
CA SER A 69 -4.19 -1.77 0.82
C SER A 69 -4.47 -2.15 -0.63
N ILE A 70 -5.58 -2.83 -0.86
CA ILE A 70 -6.10 -3.11 -2.21
C ILE A 70 -6.36 -1.81 -2.98
N GLU A 71 -7.01 -0.85 -2.32
CA GLU A 71 -7.28 0.47 -2.90
C GLU A 71 -5.99 1.25 -3.23
N SER A 72 -4.95 1.17 -2.41
CA SER A 72 -3.65 1.78 -2.75
C SER A 72 -2.95 1.11 -3.93
N ALA A 73 -3.14 -0.20 -4.13
CA ALA A 73 -2.58 -0.91 -5.29
C ALA A 73 -3.21 -0.41 -6.59
N ARG A 74 -4.54 -0.22 -6.57
CA ARG A 74 -5.29 0.40 -7.67
C ARG A 74 -4.85 1.84 -7.91
N GLU A 75 -4.95 2.68 -6.88
CA GLU A 75 -4.78 4.13 -7.00
C GLU A 75 -3.36 4.56 -7.33
N LEU A 76 -2.36 3.81 -6.87
CA LEU A 76 -0.95 4.22 -7.01
C LEU A 76 -0.24 3.49 -8.14
N PHE A 77 -0.33 2.16 -8.19
CA PHE A 77 0.50 1.35 -9.08
C PHE A 77 -0.25 1.00 -10.37
N PHE A 78 -1.47 0.46 -10.25
CA PHE A 78 -2.23 0.04 -11.43
C PHE A 78 -2.56 1.22 -12.35
N LYS A 79 -3.11 2.30 -11.79
CA LYS A 79 -3.37 3.53 -12.55
C LYS A 79 -2.11 4.19 -13.09
N LEU A 80 -0.96 4.05 -12.42
CA LEU A 80 0.31 4.56 -12.98
C LEU A 80 0.72 3.76 -14.22
N CYS A 81 0.70 2.43 -14.16
CA CYS A 81 1.03 1.58 -15.31
C CYS A 81 0.07 1.82 -16.49
N TYR A 82 -1.23 2.03 -16.22
CA TYR A 82 -2.19 2.40 -17.26
C TYR A 82 -1.88 3.78 -17.86
N ASN A 83 -1.63 4.80 -17.03
CA ASN A 83 -1.30 6.14 -17.51
C ASN A 83 0.02 6.20 -18.29
N ASP A 84 0.98 5.32 -17.97
CA ASP A 84 2.26 5.20 -18.67
C ASP A 84 2.15 4.33 -19.94
N GLY A 85 0.95 3.80 -20.26
CA GLY A 85 0.69 3.01 -21.47
C GLY A 85 1.07 1.53 -21.37
N ASN A 86 1.49 1.07 -20.19
CA ASN A 86 1.90 -0.32 -19.96
C ASN A 86 0.73 -1.29 -19.70
N ILE A 87 -0.50 -0.76 -19.63
CA ILE A 87 -1.74 -1.53 -19.46
C ILE A 87 -2.71 -1.02 -20.52
N SER A 88 -3.28 -1.95 -21.29
CA SER A 88 -4.28 -1.63 -22.31
C SER A 88 -5.62 -1.23 -21.70
N GLN A 89 -6.48 -0.60 -22.51
CA GLN A 89 -7.84 -0.25 -22.09
C GLN A 89 -8.64 -1.47 -21.60
N ILE A 90 -8.52 -2.60 -22.29
CA ILE A 90 -9.25 -3.83 -21.95
C ILE A 90 -8.78 -4.37 -20.60
N GLU A 91 -7.46 -4.42 -20.39
CA GLU A 91 -6.88 -4.85 -19.11
C GLU A 91 -7.27 -3.91 -17.96
N TYR A 92 -7.34 -2.61 -18.21
CA TYR A 92 -7.81 -1.61 -17.25
C TYR A 92 -9.27 -1.86 -16.85
N GLU A 93 -10.16 -2.05 -17.82
CA GLU A 93 -11.58 -2.31 -17.58
C GLU A 93 -11.81 -3.60 -16.80
N ILE A 94 -11.10 -4.69 -17.14
CA ILE A 94 -11.17 -5.97 -16.42
C ILE A 94 -10.79 -5.79 -14.94
N TYR A 95 -9.69 -5.08 -14.69
CA TYR A 95 -9.24 -4.84 -13.31
C TYR A 95 -10.24 -3.98 -12.54
N GLU A 96 -10.75 -2.91 -13.16
CA GLU A 96 -11.72 -2.02 -12.53
C GLU A 96 -13.03 -2.72 -12.20
N GLU A 97 -13.58 -3.52 -13.11
CA GLU A 97 -14.78 -4.31 -12.87
C GLU A 97 -14.59 -5.25 -11.66
N PHE A 98 -13.45 -5.96 -11.61
CA PHE A 98 -13.14 -6.84 -10.49
C PHE A 98 -12.95 -6.10 -9.18
N TYR A 99 -12.28 -4.94 -9.20
CA TYR A 99 -12.10 -4.10 -8.03
C TYR A 99 -13.45 -3.60 -7.48
N GLN A 100 -14.33 -3.08 -8.35
CA GLN A 100 -15.66 -2.60 -7.95
C GLN A 100 -16.50 -3.75 -7.39
N TRP A 101 -16.48 -4.91 -8.04
CA TRP A 101 -17.15 -6.10 -7.53
C TRP A 101 -16.65 -6.46 -6.12
N LEU A 102 -15.33 -6.51 -5.91
CA LEU A 102 -14.75 -6.85 -4.60
C LEU A 102 -15.17 -5.84 -3.52
N MET A 103 -15.04 -4.53 -3.78
CA MET A 103 -15.33 -3.50 -2.78
C MET A 103 -16.83 -3.44 -2.42
N ASN A 104 -17.72 -3.74 -3.37
CA ASN A 104 -19.16 -3.75 -3.14
C ASN A 104 -19.63 -4.97 -2.33
N HIS A 105 -19.01 -6.13 -2.52
CA HIS A 105 -19.42 -7.38 -1.85
C HIS A 105 -18.67 -7.64 -0.54
N TYR A 106 -17.48 -7.07 -0.38
CA TYR A 106 -16.61 -7.31 0.76
C TYR A 106 -16.14 -6.00 1.40
N PRO A 107 -17.05 -5.25 2.06
CA PRO A 107 -16.75 -3.95 2.66
C PRO A 107 -15.69 -4.03 3.77
N GLN A 108 -15.40 -5.20 4.33
CA GLN A 108 -14.31 -5.38 5.29
C GLN A 108 -12.90 -5.12 4.72
N TYR A 109 -12.76 -5.07 3.39
CA TYR A 109 -11.50 -4.73 2.72
C TYR A 109 -11.39 -3.24 2.41
N LEU A 110 -12.38 -2.44 2.83
CA LEU A 110 -12.33 -1.00 2.74
C LEU A 110 -11.40 -0.46 3.85
N ILE A 111 -10.53 0.47 3.48
CA ILE A 111 -9.68 1.22 4.41
C ILE A 111 -10.52 2.21 5.25
N ASP A 112 -10.37 2.24 6.57
CA ASP A 112 -10.96 3.29 7.41
C ASP A 112 -10.02 4.49 7.62
N CYS A 113 -8.71 4.23 7.66
CA CYS A 113 -7.67 5.22 7.88
C CYS A 113 -6.37 4.86 7.12
N VAL A 114 -5.71 5.86 6.56
CA VAL A 114 -4.40 5.73 5.90
C VAL A 114 -3.34 6.46 6.71
N ILE A 115 -2.26 5.75 7.06
CA ILE A 115 -1.04 6.35 7.60
C ILE A 115 -0.09 6.60 6.43
N TYR A 116 0.01 7.86 6.01
CA TYR A 116 0.87 8.28 4.92
C TYR A 116 2.26 8.66 5.41
N VAL A 117 3.22 7.74 5.25
CA VAL A 117 4.64 7.98 5.51
C VAL A 117 5.24 8.74 4.32
N ASN A 118 5.21 10.06 4.41
CA ASN A 118 5.63 10.95 3.34
C ASN A 118 7.16 11.13 3.33
N THR A 119 7.78 11.04 2.16
CA THR A 119 9.22 11.28 1.98
C THR A 119 9.46 11.76 0.56
N PRO A 120 10.33 12.76 0.34
CA PRO A 120 10.72 13.23 -0.99
C PRO A 120 11.28 12.09 -1.87
N PRO A 121 11.03 12.12 -3.19
CA PRO A 121 11.55 11.13 -4.15
C PRO A 121 13.07 10.93 -4.10
N GLU A 122 13.83 11.97 -3.82
CA GLU A 122 15.29 11.94 -3.76
C GLU A 122 15.78 11.12 -2.57
N ILE A 123 15.25 11.39 -1.37
CA ILE A 123 15.55 10.62 -0.15
C ILE A 123 15.06 9.17 -0.29
N CYS A 124 13.92 9.00 -0.96
CA CYS A 124 13.39 7.71 -1.33
C CYS A 124 14.37 6.90 -2.19
N LEU A 125 14.96 7.51 -3.23
CA LEU A 125 15.98 6.89 -4.07
C LEU A 125 17.24 6.52 -3.29
N GLU A 126 17.75 7.41 -2.45
CA GLU A 126 18.91 7.13 -1.58
C GLU A 126 18.66 5.90 -0.70
N ARG A 127 17.45 5.79 -0.13
CA ARG A 127 17.05 4.65 0.71
C ARG A 127 16.92 3.36 -0.10
N LEU A 128 16.43 3.46 -1.33
CA LEU A 128 16.33 2.33 -2.25
C LEU A 128 17.73 1.79 -2.58
N ILE A 129 18.67 2.67 -2.94
CA ILE A 129 20.06 2.31 -3.23
C ILE A 129 20.73 1.70 -2.00
N LYS A 130 20.58 2.34 -0.82
CA LYS A 130 21.14 1.84 0.44
C LYS A 130 20.59 0.46 0.84
N ARG A 131 19.33 0.16 0.48
CA ARG A 131 18.71 -1.14 0.74
C ARG A 131 19.32 -2.25 -0.12
N GLY A 132 19.84 -1.93 -1.30
CA GLY A 132 20.66 -2.83 -2.12
C GLY A 132 19.91 -4.05 -2.67
N ARG A 133 18.61 -3.93 -2.96
CA ARG A 133 17.85 -5.00 -3.62
C ARG A 133 18.17 -5.04 -5.10
N SER A 134 18.57 -6.21 -5.59
CA SER A 134 18.95 -6.41 -6.99
C SER A 134 17.82 -6.09 -7.96
N GLU A 135 16.57 -6.33 -7.55
CA GLU A 135 15.40 -6.09 -8.39
C GLU A 135 15.10 -4.59 -8.59
N GLU A 136 15.56 -3.73 -7.69
CA GLU A 136 15.17 -2.31 -7.67
C GLU A 136 16.26 -1.39 -8.24
N VAL A 137 17.43 -1.93 -8.62
CA VAL A 137 18.60 -1.14 -9.07
C VAL A 137 18.27 -0.26 -10.29
N SER A 138 17.37 -0.69 -11.15
CA SER A 138 16.98 0.03 -12.38
C SER A 138 15.89 1.07 -12.17
N VAL A 139 15.36 1.26 -10.95
CA VAL A 139 14.23 2.17 -10.71
C VAL A 139 14.68 3.63 -10.88
N PRO A 140 14.15 4.37 -11.86
CA PRO A 140 14.58 5.74 -12.10
C PRO A 140 13.93 6.73 -11.12
N LEU A 141 14.60 7.84 -10.85
CA LEU A 141 14.06 8.92 -10.00
C LEU A 141 12.71 9.44 -10.52
N ASP A 142 12.55 9.54 -11.84
CA ASP A 142 11.32 10.04 -12.45
C ASP A 142 10.12 9.14 -12.15
N TYR A 143 10.31 7.82 -12.07
CA TYR A 143 9.26 6.90 -11.63
C TYR A 143 8.86 7.16 -10.17
N LEU A 144 9.84 7.42 -9.29
CA LEU A 144 9.56 7.77 -7.89
C LEU A 144 8.83 9.12 -7.78
N LYS A 145 9.16 10.11 -8.63
CA LYS A 145 8.45 11.39 -8.71
C LYS A 145 7.00 11.21 -9.14
N LYS A 146 6.75 10.42 -10.19
CA LYS A 146 5.38 10.08 -10.62
C LYS A 146 4.58 9.41 -9.51
N LEU A 147 5.16 8.40 -8.85
CA LEU A 147 4.52 7.75 -7.71
C LEU A 147 4.25 8.73 -6.57
N HIS A 148 5.20 9.59 -6.22
CA HIS A 148 5.03 10.59 -5.17
C HIS A 148 3.86 11.52 -5.48
N GLN A 149 3.79 12.06 -6.71
CA GLN A 149 2.67 12.90 -7.12
C GLN A 149 1.34 12.18 -6.99
N ARG A 150 1.25 10.90 -7.41
CA ARG A 150 0.04 10.10 -7.23
C ARG A 150 -0.36 9.92 -5.76
N HIS A 151 0.60 9.79 -4.84
CA HIS A 151 0.28 9.73 -3.42
C HIS A 151 -0.30 11.06 -2.93
N GLU A 152 0.30 12.18 -3.29
CA GLU A 152 -0.21 13.50 -2.91
C GLU A 152 -1.61 13.73 -3.53
N ASP A 153 -1.81 13.40 -4.80
CA ASP A 153 -3.09 13.55 -5.50
C ASP A 153 -4.19 12.66 -4.91
N TRP A 154 -3.88 11.42 -4.52
CA TRP A 154 -4.86 10.51 -3.96
C TRP A 154 -5.17 10.85 -2.49
N LEU A 155 -4.15 11.08 -1.67
CA LEU A 155 -4.31 11.17 -0.21
C LEU A 155 -4.71 12.57 0.28
N SER A 156 -4.58 13.60 -0.58
CA SER A 156 -5.04 14.96 -0.27
C SER A 156 -6.52 15.21 -0.59
N GLN A 157 -7.22 14.25 -1.21
CA GLN A 157 -8.62 14.43 -1.62
C GLN A 157 -9.53 14.50 -0.41
N LYS A 158 -10.22 15.63 -0.25
CA LYS A 158 -11.21 15.82 0.82
C LYS A 158 -12.44 14.92 0.68
N SER A 159 -12.69 14.39 -0.52
CA SER A 159 -13.78 13.46 -0.82
C SER A 159 -13.48 12.02 -0.46
N ASN A 160 -12.27 11.69 0.01
CA ASN A 160 -11.95 10.35 0.45
C ASN A 160 -12.84 9.95 1.64
N ARG A 161 -13.34 8.72 1.60
CA ARG A 161 -14.14 8.10 2.67
C ARG A 161 -13.34 7.78 3.93
N PHE A 162 -12.00 7.82 3.85
CA PHE A 162 -11.08 7.49 4.93
C PHE A 162 -10.30 8.72 5.38
N GLN A 163 -9.83 8.71 6.63
CA GLN A 163 -8.94 9.74 7.13
C GLN A 163 -7.49 9.46 6.71
N THR A 164 -6.73 10.51 6.42
CA THR A 164 -5.29 10.42 6.17
C THR A 164 -4.52 11.06 7.32
N ILE A 165 -3.58 10.31 7.89
CA ILE A 165 -2.56 10.81 8.81
C ILE A 165 -1.25 10.96 8.04
N LYS A 166 -0.77 12.19 7.85
CA LYS A 166 0.52 12.44 7.21
C LYS A 166 1.65 12.44 8.25
N ILE A 167 2.67 11.61 8.03
CA ILE A 167 3.88 11.53 8.84
C ILE A 167 5.07 11.92 7.97
N ASP A 168 5.82 12.94 8.36
CA ASP A 168 7.03 13.37 7.66
C ASP A 168 8.20 12.43 7.97
N ALA A 169 8.56 11.59 7.00
CA ALA A 169 9.69 10.67 7.06
C ALA A 169 10.96 11.14 6.40
N THR A 170 11.17 12.44 6.27
CA THR A 170 12.51 13.02 6.19
C THR A 170 13.27 12.89 7.52
N LEU A 171 12.54 12.89 8.64
CA LEU A 171 13.09 12.80 9.99
C LEU A 171 13.69 11.40 10.29
N ASN A 172 14.77 11.37 11.07
CA ASN A 172 15.42 10.12 11.47
C ASN A 172 14.70 9.47 12.66
N TYR A 173 13.59 8.81 12.36
CA TYR A 173 12.82 8.03 13.33
C TYR A 173 13.57 6.84 13.93
N VAL A 174 14.77 6.46 13.48
CA VAL A 174 15.49 5.31 14.08
C VAL A 174 16.32 5.78 15.27
N GLN A 175 16.91 6.97 15.17
CA GLN A 175 17.85 7.49 16.16
C GLN A 175 17.20 8.51 17.11
N ASP A 176 16.16 9.23 16.67
CA ASP A 176 15.52 10.25 17.50
C ASP A 176 14.33 9.66 18.29
N GLN A 177 14.53 9.47 19.59
CA GLN A 177 13.53 8.92 20.49
C GLN A 177 12.33 9.85 20.71
N LYS A 178 12.54 11.17 20.68
CA LYS A 178 11.46 12.16 20.88
C LYS A 178 10.51 12.14 19.69
N ILE A 179 11.06 12.07 18.49
CA ILE A 179 10.28 12.00 17.26
C ILE A 179 9.48 10.68 17.18
N LYS A 180 10.07 9.54 17.58
CA LYS A 180 9.34 8.27 17.70
C LYS A 180 8.15 8.38 18.64
N GLU A 181 8.36 8.98 19.80
CA GLU A 181 7.31 9.09 20.82
C GLU A 181 6.17 10.01 20.36
N ASN A 182 6.49 11.12 19.69
CA ASN A 182 5.48 12.00 19.11
C ASN A 182 4.59 11.27 18.08
N VAL A 183 5.20 10.48 17.17
CA VAL A 183 4.44 9.68 16.20
C VAL A 183 3.62 8.60 16.89
N ARG A 184 4.19 7.92 17.89
CA ARG A 184 3.45 6.93 18.68
C ARG A 184 2.22 7.55 19.33
N GLN A 185 2.35 8.70 19.97
CA GLN A 185 1.24 9.39 20.62
C GLN A 185 0.17 9.80 19.62
N LEU A 186 0.58 10.33 18.46
CA LEU A 186 -0.33 10.69 17.38
C LEU A 186 -1.13 9.47 16.89
N LEU A 187 -0.45 8.34 16.66
CA LEU A 187 -1.10 7.09 16.26
C LEU A 187 -2.07 6.58 17.33
N VAL A 188 -1.67 6.59 18.61
CA VAL A 188 -2.52 6.15 19.72
C VAL A 188 -3.80 7.01 19.81
N LEU A 189 -3.68 8.34 19.71
CA LEU A 189 -4.82 9.24 19.74
C LEU A 189 -5.79 8.96 18.59
N GLU A 190 -5.27 8.71 17.38
CA GLU A 190 -6.12 8.41 16.23
C GLU A 190 -6.79 7.04 16.35
N ILE A 191 -6.08 6.02 16.85
CA ILE A 191 -6.65 4.71 17.14
C ILE A 191 -7.81 4.84 18.12
N GLN A 192 -7.63 5.60 19.20
CA GLN A 192 -8.68 5.84 20.19
C GLN A 192 -9.87 6.59 19.57
N ARG A 193 -9.63 7.54 18.67
CA ARG A 193 -10.68 8.25 17.94
C ARG A 193 -11.48 7.31 17.04
N LEU A 194 -10.80 6.44 16.30
CA LEU A 194 -11.44 5.45 15.42
C LEU A 194 -12.25 4.43 16.22
N GLN A 195 -11.73 3.92 17.33
CA GLN A 195 -12.45 3.01 18.22
C GLN A 195 -13.75 3.63 18.76
N LYS A 196 -13.77 4.94 19.03
CA LYS A 196 -14.98 5.67 19.46
C LYS A 196 -16.01 5.84 18.35
N LEU A 197 -15.60 5.89 17.08
CA LEU A 197 -16.53 6.00 15.95
C LEU A 197 -17.18 4.66 15.57
N LEU A 198 -16.53 3.55 15.95
CA LEU A 198 -16.98 2.20 15.67
C LEU A 198 -17.88 1.62 16.77
N ASN A 199 -18.01 2.30 17.92
CA ASN A 199 -18.90 1.98 19.04
C ASN A 199 -20.16 2.86 19.00
#